data_AF-A0A510Y165-F1
#
_entry.id   AF-A0A510Y165-F1
#
_cell.length_a   1.000
_cell.length_b   1.000
_cell.length_c   1.000
_cell.angle_alpha   90.00
_cell.angle_beta   90.00
_cell.angle_gamma   90.00
#
_symmetry.space_group_name_H-M   'P 1'
#
loop_
_entity.id
_entity.type
_entity.pdbx_description
1 polymer ?
#
loop_
_entity_poly.entity_id
_entity_poly.type
_entity_poly.pdbx_seq_one_letter_code
_entity_poly.pdbx_strand_id
1 'polypeptide(L)'
;MHVPMQALNGKALGPGGLTVNMDKEQLQQTLGTALASLPQVKGVNNHMGSALTQQSKAMKWTMEVLKKRKLFFLDSRTTDLSQAQNAANFVGVNNIGRHVFLDNITTHNQLQQRLDELKYKATKHHFAIAIAHPYPETIDFLRKALPELVKQGYELVPVSQLVERKYIQLAQAQGKAINAR
;
A
#
# COMPACT_ATOMS: atom_id res chain seq x y z
N MET A 1 -5.75 1.00 -7.52
CA MET A 1 -5.44 -0.10 -8.46
C MET A 1 -4.41 -1.01 -7.85
N HIS A 2 -4.58 -2.32 -7.99
CA HIS A 2 -3.60 -3.30 -7.55
C HIS A 2 -2.72 -3.68 -8.76
N VAL A 3 -1.43 -3.33 -8.74
CA VAL A 3 -0.53 -3.48 -9.89
C VAL A 3 0.33 -4.74 -9.72
N PRO A 4 0.28 -5.71 -10.64
CA PRO A 4 1.18 -6.87 -10.61
C PRO A 4 2.64 -6.43 -10.73
N MET A 5 3.47 -6.86 -9.79
CA MET A 5 4.89 -6.56 -9.75
C MET A 5 5.69 -7.84 -9.49
N GLN A 6 6.81 -8.00 -10.20
CA GLN A 6 7.61 -9.23 -10.13
C GLN A 6 8.04 -9.57 -8.70
N ALA A 7 7.92 -10.85 -8.34
CA ALA A 7 8.42 -11.40 -7.08
C ALA A 7 9.64 -12.28 -7.28
N LEU A 8 10.35 -12.54 -6.19
CA LEU A 8 11.53 -13.41 -6.14
C LEU A 8 11.19 -14.89 -6.36
N ASN A 9 9.98 -15.32 -6.03
CA ASN A 9 9.57 -16.73 -6.06
C ASN A 9 9.15 -17.25 -7.45
N GLY A 10 9.38 -16.48 -8.52
CA GLY A 10 9.13 -16.90 -9.88
C GLY A 10 7.66 -17.08 -10.28
N LYS A 11 6.70 -16.71 -9.43
CA LYS A 11 5.28 -16.76 -9.82
C LYS A 11 5.04 -15.84 -11.02
N ALA A 12 4.30 -16.37 -12.00
CA ALA A 12 3.94 -15.63 -13.21
C ALA A 12 3.13 -14.37 -12.87
N LEU A 13 3.43 -13.29 -13.60
CA LEU A 13 2.63 -12.07 -13.54
C LEU A 13 1.43 -12.20 -14.47
N GLY A 14 0.29 -11.66 -14.03
CA GLY A 14 -0.83 -11.41 -14.91
C GLY A 14 -0.55 -10.27 -15.90
N PRO A 15 -1.49 -10.01 -16.84
CA PRO A 15 -1.40 -8.90 -17.78
C PRO A 15 -1.10 -7.55 -17.09
N GLY A 16 -0.25 -6.73 -17.71
CA GLY A 16 0.14 -5.42 -17.17
C GLY A 16 1.15 -5.49 -16.02
N GLY A 17 1.81 -6.64 -15.83
CA GLY A 17 2.81 -6.81 -14.78
C GLY A 17 4.12 -6.08 -15.04
N LEU A 18 4.66 -5.45 -14.01
CA LEU A 18 5.92 -4.73 -14.04
C LEU A 18 7.08 -5.64 -13.60
N THR A 19 8.15 -5.71 -14.41
CA THR A 19 9.30 -6.60 -14.17
C THR A 19 10.61 -5.83 -14.00
N VAL A 20 11.60 -6.46 -13.37
CA VAL A 20 12.92 -5.85 -13.13
C VAL A 20 13.74 -5.66 -14.41
N ASN A 21 13.38 -6.35 -15.49
CA ASN A 21 14.05 -6.30 -16.79
C ASN A 21 13.46 -5.23 -17.72
N MET A 22 12.33 -4.63 -17.35
CA MET A 22 11.77 -3.52 -18.13
C MET A 22 12.69 -2.31 -18.04
N ASP A 23 12.91 -1.67 -19.18
CA ASP A 23 13.44 -0.32 -19.18
C ASP A 23 12.39 0.69 -18.69
N LYS A 24 12.79 1.97 -18.65
CA LYS A 24 11.92 3.05 -18.17
C LYS A 24 10.68 3.20 -19.04
N GLU A 25 10.82 3.18 -20.36
CA GLU A 25 9.72 3.42 -21.28
C GLU A 25 8.70 2.30 -21.19
N GLN A 26 9.16 1.05 -21.25
CA GLN A 26 8.33 -0.15 -21.11
C GLN A 26 7.55 -0.14 -19.79
N LEU A 27 8.23 0.15 -18.67
CA LEU A 27 7.57 0.19 -17.36
C LEU A 27 6.51 1.29 -17.31
N GLN A 28 6.84 2.50 -17.76
CA GLN A 28 5.93 3.64 -17.69
C GLN A 28 4.75 3.50 -18.66
N GLN A 29 4.97 2.95 -19.85
CA GLN A 29 3.90 2.64 -20.80
C GLN A 29 2.98 1.54 -20.26
N THR A 30 3.54 0.44 -19.74
CA THR A 30 2.76 -0.66 -19.15
C THR A 30 1.87 -0.15 -18.00
N LEU A 31 2.46 0.59 -17.06
CA LEU A 31 1.72 1.17 -15.94
C LEU A 31 0.71 2.23 -16.41
N GLY A 32 1.07 3.04 -17.40
CA GLY A 32 0.21 4.07 -17.98
C GLY A 32 -1.05 3.48 -18.62
N THR A 33 -0.90 2.40 -19.39
CA THR A 33 -2.01 1.66 -20.00
C THR A 33 -2.90 1.03 -18.94
N ALA A 34 -2.30 0.40 -17.92
CA ALA A 34 -3.07 -0.18 -16.81
C ALA A 34 -3.87 0.88 -16.05
N LEU A 35 -3.30 2.06 -15.82
CA LEU A 35 -4.02 3.17 -15.16
C LEU A 35 -5.10 3.80 -16.04
N ALA A 36 -4.94 3.76 -17.37
CA ALA A 36 -5.93 4.28 -18.30
C ALA A 36 -7.21 3.44 -18.35
N SER A 37 -7.15 2.15 -18.01
CA SER A 37 -8.34 1.29 -17.94
C SER A 37 -9.22 1.57 -16.72
N LEU A 38 -8.70 2.29 -15.71
CA LEU A 38 -9.43 2.64 -14.49
C LEU A 38 -9.12 4.08 -14.04
N PRO A 39 -9.56 5.10 -14.79
CA PRO A 39 -9.15 6.50 -14.61
C PRO A 39 -9.54 7.11 -13.24
N GLN A 40 -10.53 6.54 -12.56
CA GLN A 40 -11.07 7.02 -11.28
C GLN A 40 -10.25 6.61 -10.04
N VAL A 41 -9.15 5.86 -10.21
CA VAL A 41 -8.33 5.43 -9.07
C VAL A 41 -7.70 6.62 -8.36
N LYS A 42 -7.67 6.59 -7.02
CA LYS A 42 -6.98 7.60 -6.21
C LYS A 42 -5.54 7.21 -5.85
N GLY A 43 -5.21 5.93 -6.00
CA GLY A 43 -3.89 5.41 -5.65
C GLY A 43 -3.65 3.99 -6.15
N VAL A 44 -2.41 3.55 -5.98
CA VAL A 44 -1.90 2.25 -6.40
C VAL A 44 -1.30 1.51 -5.22
N ASN A 45 -1.43 0.19 -5.18
CA ASN A 45 -0.60 -0.68 -4.35
C ASN A 45 0.01 -1.81 -5.18
N ASN A 46 1.12 -2.38 -4.72
CA ASN A 46 1.76 -3.53 -5.37
C ASN A 46 1.04 -4.84 -5.05
N HIS A 47 0.72 -5.62 -6.09
CA HIS A 47 0.41 -7.05 -6.01
C HIS A 47 1.72 -7.81 -6.14
N MET A 48 2.04 -8.64 -5.15
CA MET A 48 3.38 -9.23 -5.02
C MET A 48 4.45 -8.13 -5.01
N GLY A 49 5.50 -8.22 -5.82
CA GLY A 49 6.51 -7.17 -5.96
C GLY A 49 7.77 -7.38 -5.14
N SER A 50 7.97 -8.54 -4.50
CA SER A 50 9.16 -8.76 -3.66
C SER A 50 10.49 -8.64 -4.42
N ALA A 51 10.52 -8.71 -5.76
CA ALA A 51 11.72 -8.41 -6.54
C ALA A 51 11.72 -6.94 -7.01
N LEU A 52 10.62 -6.47 -7.61
CA LEU A 52 10.54 -5.13 -8.19
C LEU A 52 10.64 -4.01 -7.15
N THR A 53 9.98 -4.15 -6.00
CA THR A 53 9.94 -3.07 -5.00
C THR A 53 11.30 -2.82 -4.34
N GLN A 54 12.24 -3.77 -4.43
CA GLN A 54 13.63 -3.57 -4.00
C GLN A 54 14.44 -2.71 -4.99
N GLN A 55 13.97 -2.56 -6.23
CA GLN A 55 14.69 -1.84 -7.27
C GLN A 55 14.39 -0.34 -7.21
N SER A 56 15.32 0.44 -6.65
CA SER A 56 15.16 1.90 -6.51
C SER A 56 14.89 2.60 -7.85
N LYS A 57 15.53 2.18 -8.95
CA LYS A 57 15.31 2.76 -10.29
C LYS A 57 13.89 2.50 -10.80
N ALA A 58 13.44 1.25 -10.77
CA ALA A 58 12.10 0.88 -11.23
C ALA A 58 11.00 1.53 -10.36
N MET A 59 11.20 1.59 -9.05
CA MET A 59 10.28 2.28 -8.15
C MET A 59 10.26 3.78 -8.39
N LYS A 60 11.40 4.42 -8.69
CA LYS A 60 11.41 5.84 -9.10
C LYS A 60 10.58 6.06 -10.37
N TRP A 61 10.77 5.24 -11.40
CA TRP A 61 10.00 5.34 -12.65
C TRP A 61 8.50 5.12 -12.43
N THR A 62 8.13 4.19 -11.54
CA THR A 62 6.75 3.98 -11.09
C THR A 62 6.19 5.26 -10.47
N MET A 63 6.91 5.85 -9.52
CA MET A 63 6.46 7.05 -8.80
C MET A 63 6.36 8.28 -9.71
N GLU A 64 7.19 8.40 -10.73
CA GLU A 64 7.07 9.46 -11.74
C GLU A 64 5.72 9.40 -12.47
N VAL A 65 5.21 8.21 -12.79
CA VAL A 65 3.87 8.04 -13.40
C VAL A 65 2.78 8.42 -12.41
N LEU A 66 2.89 7.97 -11.16
CA LEU A 66 1.90 8.28 -10.11
C LEU A 66 1.85 9.78 -9.80
N LYS A 67 3.01 10.44 -9.75
CA LYS A 67 3.12 11.89 -9.52
C LYS A 67 2.40 12.68 -10.59
N LYS A 68 2.64 12.37 -11.88
CA LYS A 68 1.97 13.02 -13.02
C LYS A 68 0.44 12.91 -12.92
N ARG A 69 -0.05 11.79 -12.39
CA ARG A 69 -1.49 11.50 -12.24
C ARG A 69 -2.07 11.87 -10.86
N LYS A 70 -1.27 12.49 -9.98
CA LYS A 70 -1.67 12.87 -8.61
C LYS A 70 -2.20 11.68 -7.78
N LEU A 71 -1.64 10.49 -7.99
CA LEU A 71 -2.01 9.27 -7.28
C LEU A 71 -1.13 9.05 -6.05
N PHE A 72 -1.69 8.46 -4.99
CA PHE A 72 -0.89 7.97 -3.87
C PHE A 72 -0.39 6.54 -4.08
N PHE A 73 0.62 6.12 -3.32
CA PHE A 73 1.09 4.74 -3.27
C PHE A 73 0.90 4.10 -1.89
N LEU A 74 0.26 2.93 -1.84
CA LEU A 74 0.23 2.07 -0.66
C LEU A 74 1.24 0.94 -0.87
N ASP A 75 2.29 0.90 -0.05
CA ASP A 75 3.24 -0.21 -0.07
C ASP A 75 2.64 -1.42 0.68
N SER A 76 2.39 -2.50 -0.07
CA SER A 76 1.92 -3.77 0.47
C SER A 76 3.01 -4.51 1.26
N ARG A 77 4.26 -4.01 1.30
CA ARG A 77 5.40 -4.54 2.07
C ARG A 77 5.51 -6.07 1.98
N THR A 78 5.65 -6.58 0.76
CA THR A 78 5.86 -8.02 0.48
C THR A 78 7.32 -8.44 0.68
N THR A 79 8.19 -7.50 1.05
CA THR A 79 9.59 -7.68 1.46
C THR A 79 9.98 -6.51 2.35
N ASP A 80 10.85 -6.74 3.34
CA ASP A 80 11.37 -5.68 4.21
C ASP A 80 12.43 -4.81 3.52
N LEU A 81 12.90 -5.22 2.34
CA LEU A 81 13.86 -4.51 1.51
C LEU A 81 13.19 -3.51 0.53
N SER A 82 11.88 -3.29 0.66
CA SER A 82 11.12 -2.41 -0.23
C SER A 82 11.68 -0.99 -0.23
N GLN A 83 12.00 -0.48 -1.42
CA GLN A 83 12.41 0.91 -1.69
C GLN A 83 11.23 1.78 -2.11
N ALA A 84 10.00 1.26 -2.12
CA ALA A 84 8.85 1.95 -2.67
C ALA A 84 8.54 3.26 -1.94
N GLN A 85 8.56 3.27 -0.60
CA GLN A 85 8.32 4.49 0.17
C GLN A 85 9.48 5.51 0.02
N ASN A 86 10.72 5.03 -0.07
CA ASN A 86 11.89 5.90 -0.31
C ASN A 86 11.78 6.59 -1.68
N ALA A 87 11.48 5.82 -2.74
CA ALA A 87 11.25 6.35 -4.07
C ALA A 87 10.05 7.32 -4.11
N ALA A 88 8.96 6.99 -3.41
CA ALA A 88 7.79 7.86 -3.32
C ALA A 88 8.14 9.19 -2.66
N ASN A 89 8.84 9.17 -1.53
CA ASN A 89 9.29 10.39 -0.84
C ASN A 89 10.22 11.21 -1.73
N PHE A 90 11.17 10.57 -2.41
CA PHE A 90 12.12 11.24 -3.32
C PHE A 90 11.42 11.95 -4.49
N VAL A 91 10.42 11.31 -5.10
CA VAL A 91 9.66 11.88 -6.24
C VAL A 91 8.54 12.83 -5.77
N GLY A 92 8.24 12.85 -4.47
CA GLY A 92 7.15 13.64 -3.89
C GLY A 92 5.76 13.05 -4.15
N VAL A 93 5.64 11.72 -4.13
CA VAL A 93 4.38 10.97 -4.18
C VAL A 93 3.90 10.66 -2.78
N ASN A 94 2.65 11.03 -2.50
CA ASN A 94 2.02 10.70 -1.23
C ASN A 94 1.97 9.17 -1.07
N ASN A 95 2.41 8.67 0.07
CA ASN A 95 2.51 7.23 0.32
C ASN A 95 2.28 6.83 1.77
N ILE A 96 1.91 5.57 1.94
CA ILE A 96 1.77 4.91 3.24
C ILE A 96 2.09 3.41 3.07
N GLY A 97 2.44 2.72 4.15
CA GLY A 97 2.70 1.28 4.14
C GLY A 97 1.64 0.53 4.92
N ARG A 98 1.37 -0.72 4.57
CA ARG A 98 0.56 -1.60 5.42
C ARG A 98 1.26 -1.86 6.76
N HIS A 99 0.48 -2.23 7.77
CA HIS A 99 0.96 -2.68 9.06
C HIS A 99 0.80 -4.19 9.24
N VAL A 100 -0.33 -4.74 8.78
CA VAL A 100 -0.67 -6.17 8.94
C VAL A 100 -1.08 -6.75 7.59
N PHE A 101 -0.66 -7.98 7.33
CA PHE A 101 -1.22 -8.79 6.25
C PHE A 101 -2.16 -9.79 6.93
N LEU A 102 -3.45 -9.67 6.67
CA LEU A 102 -4.47 -10.32 7.50
C LEU A 102 -4.52 -11.84 7.26
N ASP A 103 -4.36 -12.27 6.02
CA ASP A 103 -4.81 -13.56 5.54
C ASP A 103 -3.71 -14.38 4.82
N ASN A 104 -2.47 -14.23 5.28
CA ASN A 104 -1.38 -15.14 4.85
C ASN A 104 -1.73 -16.61 5.18
N ILE A 105 -2.49 -16.82 6.25
CA ILE A 105 -3.10 -18.10 6.62
C ILE A 105 -4.57 -17.81 6.91
N THR A 106 -5.48 -18.47 6.21
CA THR A 106 -6.92 -18.15 6.20
C THR A 106 -7.72 -18.85 7.31
N THR A 107 -7.06 -19.56 8.24
CA THR A 107 -7.75 -20.19 9.37
C THR A 107 -8.26 -19.12 10.33
N HIS A 108 -9.43 -19.38 10.94
CA HIS A 108 -10.07 -18.44 11.86
C HIS A 108 -9.12 -17.93 12.96
N ASN A 109 -8.34 -18.84 13.58
CA ASN A 109 -7.40 -18.47 14.64
C ASN A 109 -6.29 -17.53 14.14
N GLN A 110 -5.78 -17.74 12.92
CA GLN A 110 -4.76 -16.87 12.34
C GLN A 110 -5.34 -15.50 11.97
N LEU A 111 -6.53 -15.47 11.37
CA LEU A 111 -7.24 -14.21 11.07
C LEU A 111 -7.50 -13.41 12.35
N GLN A 112 -7.95 -14.06 13.43
CA GLN A 112 -8.16 -13.43 14.73
C GLN A 112 -6.85 -12.87 15.30
N GLN A 113 -5.77 -13.66 15.30
CA GLN A 113 -4.47 -13.20 15.77
C GLN A 113 -3.97 -11.96 15.00
N ARG A 114 -4.17 -11.92 13.67
CA ARG A 114 -3.79 -10.78 12.83
C ARG A 114 -4.69 -9.57 13.07
N LEU A 115 -5.97 -9.79 13.35
CA LEU A 115 -6.88 -8.71 13.75
C LEU A 115 -6.46 -8.09 15.09
N ASP A 116 -6.06 -8.91 16.07
CA ASP A 116 -5.59 -8.41 17.36
C ASP A 116 -4.25 -7.67 17.24
N GLU A 117 -3.36 -8.13 16.37
CA GLU A 117 -2.15 -7.38 15.99
C GLU A 117 -2.51 -6.01 15.38
N LEU A 118 -3.51 -5.96 14.49
CA LEU A 118 -3.97 -4.72 13.88
C LEU A 118 -4.52 -3.74 14.93
N LYS A 119 -5.36 -4.23 15.83
CA LYS A 119 -5.92 -3.46 16.96
C LYS A 119 -4.83 -2.89 17.85
N TYR A 120 -3.86 -3.72 18.25
CA TYR A 120 -2.72 -3.27 19.06
C TYR A 120 -1.96 -2.12 18.38
N LYS A 121 -1.65 -2.25 17.08
CA LYS A 121 -0.97 -1.19 16.33
C LYS A 121 -1.83 0.07 16.20
N ALA A 122 -3.13 -0.08 15.96
CA ALA A 122 -4.06 1.04 15.85
C ALA A 122 -4.13 1.85 17.16
N THR A 123 -4.20 1.17 18.30
CA THR A 123 -4.18 1.82 19.62
C THR A 123 -2.85 2.50 19.90
N LYS A 124 -1.73 1.85 19.57
CA LYS A 124 -0.38 2.38 19.83
C LYS A 124 -0.01 3.57 18.94
N HIS A 125 -0.47 3.57 17.69
CA HIS A 125 -0.05 4.54 16.66
C HIS A 125 -1.19 5.45 16.17
N HIS A 126 -2.36 5.39 16.81
CA HIS A 126 -3.61 6.08 16.43
C HIS A 126 -4.21 5.69 15.06
N PHE A 127 -3.56 4.80 14.32
CA PHE A 127 -4.10 4.18 13.11
C PHE A 127 -3.35 2.89 12.80
N ALA A 128 -3.97 2.01 12.02
CA ALA A 128 -3.28 0.90 11.40
C ALA A 128 -3.94 0.54 10.06
N ILE A 129 -3.23 -0.21 9.23
CA ILE A 129 -3.68 -0.62 7.89
C ILE A 129 -3.45 -2.13 7.78
N ALA A 130 -4.53 -2.87 7.56
CA ALA A 130 -4.46 -4.25 7.11
C ALA A 130 -4.68 -4.32 5.60
N ILE A 131 -4.04 -5.28 4.95
CA ILE A 131 -4.39 -5.74 3.60
C ILE A 131 -4.81 -7.21 3.72
N ALA A 132 -5.84 -7.57 2.95
CA ALA A 132 -6.33 -8.92 2.82
C ALA A 132 -6.77 -9.18 1.36
N HIS A 133 -6.89 -10.45 0.99
CA HIS A 133 -7.44 -10.93 -0.27
C HIS A 133 -8.91 -11.33 -0.09
N PRO A 134 -9.68 -11.43 -1.20
CA PRO A 134 -11.09 -11.81 -1.15
C PRO A 134 -11.27 -13.33 -1.05
N TYR A 135 -10.54 -14.01 -0.17
CA TYR A 135 -10.78 -15.44 0.10
C TYR A 135 -12.11 -15.62 0.84
N PRO A 136 -12.89 -16.70 0.57
CA PRO A 136 -14.16 -16.94 1.24
C PRO A 136 -14.07 -16.86 2.77
N GLU A 137 -13.05 -17.49 3.36
CA GLU A 137 -12.83 -17.52 4.81
C GLU A 137 -12.52 -16.12 5.36
N THR A 138 -11.78 -15.32 4.59
CA THR A 138 -11.43 -13.94 4.97
C THR A 138 -12.65 -13.03 4.91
N ILE A 139 -13.50 -13.19 3.90
CA ILE A 139 -14.76 -12.45 3.77
C ILE A 139 -15.70 -12.81 4.93
N ASP A 140 -15.86 -14.10 5.23
CA ASP A 140 -16.76 -14.57 6.30
C ASP A 140 -16.29 -14.12 7.69
N PHE A 141 -14.97 -14.11 7.93
CA PHE A 141 -14.39 -13.54 9.13
C PHE A 141 -14.66 -12.03 9.23
N LEU A 142 -14.36 -11.27 8.17
CA LEU A 142 -14.48 -9.81 8.17
C LEU A 142 -15.94 -9.33 8.31
N ARG A 143 -16.92 -10.06 7.75
CA ARG A 143 -18.36 -9.76 7.92
C ARG A 143 -18.76 -9.68 9.40
N LYS A 144 -18.15 -10.50 10.26
CA LYS A 144 -18.39 -10.51 11.71
C LYS A 144 -17.48 -9.54 12.45
N ALA A 145 -16.20 -9.50 12.08
CA ALA A 145 -15.19 -8.72 12.79
C ALA A 145 -15.38 -7.19 12.62
N LEU A 146 -15.74 -6.71 11.43
CA LEU A 146 -15.80 -5.27 11.16
C LEU A 146 -16.87 -4.54 12.01
N PRO A 147 -18.12 -5.04 12.16
CA PRO A 147 -19.08 -4.45 13.09
C PRO A 147 -18.59 -4.44 14.55
N GLU A 148 -17.92 -5.51 14.98
CA GLU A 148 -17.38 -5.61 16.35
C GLU A 148 -16.25 -4.60 16.60
N LEU A 149 -15.40 -4.31 15.59
CA LEU A 149 -14.43 -3.23 15.69
C LEU A 149 -15.10 -1.87 15.94
N VAL A 150 -16.20 -1.58 15.23
CA VAL A 150 -16.93 -0.33 15.42
C VAL A 150 -17.53 -0.23 16.83
N LYS A 151 -18.12 -1.32 17.34
CA LYS A 151 -18.61 -1.39 18.73
C LYS A 151 -17.50 -1.19 19.78
N GLN A 152 -16.28 -1.60 19.45
CA GLN A 152 -15.08 -1.40 20.28
C GLN A 152 -14.48 0.01 20.16
N GLY A 153 -15.10 0.91 19.39
CA GLY A 153 -14.67 2.31 19.24
C GLY A 153 -13.65 2.55 18.12
N TYR A 154 -13.37 1.57 17.25
CA TYR A 154 -12.53 1.79 16.08
C TYR A 154 -13.32 2.41 14.93
N GLU A 155 -12.74 3.41 14.27
CA GLU A 155 -13.29 4.01 13.04
C GLU A 155 -12.69 3.30 11.82
N LEU A 156 -13.53 2.77 10.93
CA LEU A 156 -13.11 2.24 9.64
C LEU A 156 -13.14 3.37 8.61
N VAL A 157 -11.98 3.70 8.05
CA VAL A 157 -11.83 4.82 7.11
C VAL A 157 -11.22 4.37 5.78
N PRO A 158 -11.51 5.06 4.67
CA PRO A 158 -10.79 4.84 3.42
C PRO A 158 -9.29 5.13 3.59
N VAL A 159 -8.42 4.31 2.97
CA VAL A 159 -6.96 4.49 3.06
C VAL A 159 -6.48 5.89 2.61
N SER A 160 -7.20 6.54 1.69
CA SER A 160 -6.87 7.90 1.24
C SER A 160 -6.90 8.93 2.37
N GLN A 161 -7.79 8.76 3.34
CA GLN A 161 -7.89 9.64 4.51
C GLN A 161 -6.67 9.50 5.41
N LEU A 162 -6.13 8.28 5.57
CA LEU A 162 -4.90 8.05 6.34
C LEU A 162 -3.67 8.62 5.63
N VAL A 163 -3.62 8.50 4.30
CA VAL A 163 -2.59 9.15 3.49
C VAL A 163 -2.65 10.66 3.68
N GLU A 164 -3.81 11.28 3.52
CA GLU A 164 -3.97 12.73 3.68
C GLU A 164 -3.55 13.22 5.08
N ARG A 165 -4.05 12.56 6.14
CA ARG A 165 -3.69 12.87 7.54
C ARG A 165 -2.17 12.84 7.77
N LYS A 166 -1.48 11.81 7.26
CA LYS A 166 -0.01 11.71 7.36
C LYS A 166 0.69 12.94 6.79
N TYR A 167 0.27 13.41 5.61
CA TYR A 167 0.93 14.54 4.94
C TYR A 167 0.57 15.90 5.56
N ILE A 168 -0.65 16.05 6.11
CA ILE A 168 -1.01 17.22 6.93
C ILE A 168 -0.10 17.31 8.16
N GLN A 169 0.09 16.21 8.87
CA GLN A 169 0.95 16.17 10.07
C GLN A 169 2.42 16.51 9.73
N LEU A 170 2.94 15.97 8.62
CA LEU A 170 4.30 16.29 8.16
C LEU A 170 4.46 17.78 7.82
N ALA A 171 3.49 18.39 7.14
CA ALA A 171 3.51 19.81 6.82
C ALA A 171 3.48 20.70 8.08
N GLN A 172 2.64 20.34 9.06
CA GLN A 172 2.57 21.05 10.35
C GLN A 172 3.89 20.93 11.14
N ALA A 173 4.52 19.76 11.15
CA ALA A 173 5.80 19.55 11.81
C ALA A 173 6.92 20.39 11.18
N GLN A 174 6.95 20.50 9.84
CA GLN A 174 7.91 21.34 9.12
C GLN A 174 7.69 22.83 9.43
N GLY A 175 6.45 23.31 9.40
CA GLY A 175 6.13 24.71 9.72
C GLY A 175 6.56 25.10 11.14
N LYS A 176 6.35 24.22 12.12
CA LYS A 176 6.84 24.43 13.49
C LYS A 176 8.36 24.49 13.58
N ALA A 177 9.08 23.63 12.84
CA ALA A 177 10.54 23.61 12.85
C ALA A 177 11.16 24.86 12.19
N ILE A 178 10.49 25.44 11.18
CA ILE A 178 10.93 26.70 10.54
C ILE A 178 10.72 27.88 11.49
N ASN A 179 9.58 27.96 12.18
CA ASN A 179 9.26 29.07 13.09
C ASN A 179 10.04 29.04 14.43
N ALA A 180 10.71 27.93 14.73
CA ALA A 180 11.52 27.76 15.95
C ALA A 180 13.02 28.06 15.73
N ARG A 181 13.41 28.48 14.52
CA ARG A 181 14.75 28.94 14.17
C ARG A 181 14.75 30.46 13.98
#